data_AF-A0A6B2DXL7-F1
#
_entry.id   AF-A0A6B2DXL7-F1
#
_cell.length_a   1.000
_cell.length_b   1.000
_cell.length_c   1.000
_cell.angle_alpha   90.00
_cell.angle_beta   90.00
_cell.angle_gamma   90.00
#
_symmetry.space_group_name_H-M   'P 1'
#
loop_
_entity.id
_entity.type
_entity.pdbx_description
1 polymer ?
#
loop_
_entity_poly.entity_id
_entity_poly.type
_entity_poly.pdbx_seq_one_letter_code
_entity_poly.pdbx_strand_id
1 'polypeptide(L)'
;MTRAQIRLADAADDPAAEAKKVAPTEIAAADFGRVHQEGFGKYKAGMDEIGAGMTGLSNALMNLGSGIGTAGSKYTAQEANAGAQANQAGGNR
;
A
#
# COMPACT_ATOMS: atom_id res chain seq x y z
N MET A 1 9.24 -5.58 12.82
CA MET A 1 8.91 -5.66 11.37
C MET A 1 10.02 -6.43 10.66
N THR A 2 9.66 -7.33 9.74
CA THR A 2 10.64 -8.00 8.87
C THR A 2 11.18 -7.05 7.81
N ARG A 3 12.32 -7.38 7.20
CA ARG A 3 12.92 -6.59 6.11
C ARG A 3 11.96 -6.41 4.91
N ALA A 4 11.07 -7.37 4.67
CA ALA A 4 10.05 -7.27 3.64
C ALA A 4 8.96 -6.24 3.99
N GLN A 5 8.54 -6.19 5.26
CA GLN A 5 7.55 -5.21 5.72
C GLN A 5 8.08 -3.78 5.60
N ILE A 6 9.36 -3.54 5.96
CA ILE A 6 9.99 -2.23 5.84
C ILE A 6 10.00 -1.78 4.37
N ARG A 7 10.47 -2.64 3.45
CA ARG A 7 10.50 -2.30 2.01
C ARG A 7 9.12 -2.03 1.42
N LEU A 8 8.09 -2.73 1.90
CA LEU A 8 6.71 -2.49 1.44
C LEU A 8 6.15 -1.19 2.00
N ALA A 9 6.50 -0.81 3.23
CA ALA A 9 6.15 0.48 3.80
C ALA A 9 6.85 1.62 3.03
N ASP A 10 8.16 1.52 2.79
CA ASP A 10 8.91 2.49 2.01
C ASP A 10 8.32 2.65 0.60
N ALA A 11 7.99 1.54 -0.07
CA ALA A 11 7.37 1.56 -1.40
C ALA A 11 5.91 2.06 -1.39
N ALA A 12 5.23 2.06 -0.25
CA ALA A 12 3.87 2.57 -0.12
C ALA A 12 3.83 4.09 0.04
N ASP A 13 4.89 4.71 0.54
CA ASP A 13 4.96 6.16 0.74
C ASP A 13 5.02 6.91 -0.60
N ASP A 14 5.78 6.40 -1.57
CA ASP A 14 5.99 7.06 -2.86
C ASP A 14 4.67 7.27 -3.65
N PRO A 15 3.80 6.26 -3.88
CA PRO A 15 2.56 6.47 -4.62
C PRO A 15 1.63 7.46 -3.95
N ALA A 16 1.52 7.44 -2.61
CA ALA A 16 0.66 8.38 -1.90
C ALA A 16 1.18 9.83 -1.98
N ALA A 17 2.51 10.03 -1.98
CA ALA A 17 3.12 11.33 -2.16
C ALA A 17 2.95 11.85 -3.60
N GLU A 18 3.16 10.99 -4.60
CA GLU A 18 2.99 11.33 -6.01
C GLU A 18 1.51 11.58 -6.39
N ALA A 19 0.56 10.89 -5.75
CA ALA A 19 -0.88 11.10 -5.96
C ALA A 19 -1.29 12.57 -5.76
N LYS A 20 -0.71 13.23 -4.75
CA LYS A 20 -0.99 14.63 -4.42
C LYS A 20 -0.47 15.62 -5.46
N LYS A 21 0.47 15.22 -6.31
CA LYS A 21 1.05 16.08 -7.36
C LYS A 21 0.21 16.13 -8.63
N VAL A 22 -0.67 15.15 -8.82
CA VAL A 22 -1.49 15.02 -10.04
C VAL A 22 -2.98 15.19 -9.75
N ALA A 23 -3.42 14.93 -8.52
CA ALA A 23 -4.81 15.09 -8.11
C ALA A 23 -4.93 15.79 -6.73
N PRO A 24 -5.84 16.77 -6.58
CA PRO A 24 -6.64 17.39 -7.64
C PRO A 24 -5.76 18.21 -8.59
N THR A 25 -6.10 18.25 -9.88
CA THR A 25 -5.36 19.04 -10.86
C THR A 25 -5.50 20.54 -10.59
N GLU A 26 -4.38 21.27 -10.66
CA GLU A 26 -4.34 22.73 -10.50
C GLU A 26 -4.86 23.48 -11.74
N ILE A 27 -4.90 22.80 -12.89
CA ILE A 27 -5.37 23.39 -14.15
C ILE A 27 -6.89 23.49 -14.12
N ALA A 28 -7.42 24.62 -14.56
CA ALA A 28 -8.85 24.88 -14.71
C ALA A 28 -9.29 24.78 -16.18
N ALA A 29 -10.60 24.64 -16.41
CA ALA A 29 -11.17 24.61 -17.77
C ALA A 29 -10.79 25.85 -18.61
N ALA A 30 -10.61 27.01 -17.97
CA ALA A 30 -10.21 28.24 -18.63
C ALA A 30 -8.82 28.16 -19.26
N ASP A 31 -7.92 27.37 -18.68
CA ASP A 31 -6.53 27.22 -19.13
C ASP A 31 -6.42 26.38 -20.41
N PHE A 32 -7.45 25.60 -20.75
CA PHE A 32 -7.57 24.89 -22.02
C PHE A 32 -7.96 25.84 -23.18
N GLY A 33 -8.24 27.11 -22.87
CA GLY A 33 -8.66 28.10 -23.85
C GLY A 33 -10.11 27.91 -24.31
N ARG A 34 -10.64 28.92 -25.02
CA ARG A 34 -12.08 29.01 -25.36
C ARG A 34 -12.61 27.82 -26.18
N VAL A 35 -11.76 27.20 -27.00
CA VAL A 35 -12.17 26.16 -27.95
C VAL A 35 -12.02 24.75 -27.39
N HIS A 36 -11.12 24.51 -26.42
CA HIS A 36 -10.83 23.17 -25.91
C HIS A 36 -11.35 22.91 -24.49
N GLN A 37 -12.25 23.75 -23.98
CA GLN A 37 -12.84 23.58 -22.64
C GLN A 37 -13.52 22.21 -22.46
N GLU A 38 -14.08 21.63 -23.52
CA GLU A 38 -14.67 20.29 -23.47
C GLU A 38 -13.62 19.19 -23.16
N GLY A 39 -12.36 19.39 -23.56
CA GLY A 39 -11.25 18.47 -23.28
C GLY A 39 -10.84 18.46 -21.80
N PHE A 40 -11.13 19.53 -21.06
CA PHE A 40 -10.81 19.64 -19.63
C PHE A 40 -11.47 18.54 -18.81
N GLY A 41 -12.72 18.18 -19.11
CA GLY A 41 -13.44 17.14 -18.36
C GLY A 41 -12.74 15.78 -18.42
N LYS A 42 -12.29 15.38 -19.62
CA LYS A 42 -11.54 14.12 -19.82
C LYS A 42 -10.17 14.17 -19.16
N TYR A 43 -9.47 15.30 -19.28
CA TYR A 43 -8.19 15.51 -18.62
C TYR A 43 -8.31 15.39 -17.09
N LYS A 44 -9.27 16.12 -16.49
CA LYS A 44 -9.53 16.08 -15.06
C LYS A 44 -9.88 14.66 -14.61
N ALA A 45 -10.79 13.98 -15.31
CA ALA A 45 -11.17 12.61 -14.98
C ALA A 45 -9.97 11.65 -14.99
N GLY A 46 -9.10 11.75 -16.00
CA GLY A 46 -7.89 10.92 -16.07
C GLY A 46 -6.91 11.21 -14.93
N MET A 47 -6.72 12.49 -14.57
CA MET A 47 -5.85 12.87 -13.45
C MET A 47 -6.41 12.39 -12.11
N ASP A 48 -7.72 12.51 -11.89
CA ASP A 48 -8.40 11.99 -10.70
C ASP A 48 -8.24 10.46 -10.62
N GLU A 49 -8.38 9.74 -11.74
CA GLU A 49 -8.21 8.28 -11.80
C GLU A 49 -6.77 7.86 -11.50
N ILE A 50 -5.78 8.58 -12.03
CA ILE A 50 -4.36 8.35 -11.72
C ILE A 50 -4.09 8.56 -10.21
N GLY A 51 -4.58 9.66 -9.64
CA GLY A 51 -4.42 9.96 -8.21
C GLY A 51 -5.09 8.90 -7.32
N ALA A 52 -6.29 8.46 -7.69
CA ALA A 52 -6.99 7.37 -7.01
C ALA A 52 -6.24 6.04 -7.11
N GLY A 53 -5.72 5.71 -8.30
CA GLY A 53 -4.92 4.50 -8.53
C GLY A 53 -3.64 4.47 -7.68
N MET A 54 -2.91 5.58 -7.62
CA MET A 54 -1.71 5.69 -6.79
C MET A 54 -2.02 5.56 -5.29
N THR A 55 -3.10 6.19 -4.81
CA THR A 55 -3.57 6.03 -3.43
C THR A 55 -3.97 4.59 -3.13
N GLY A 56 -4.67 3.93 -4.08
CA GLY A 56 -5.06 2.53 -3.99
C GLY A 56 -3.85 1.59 -3.91
N LEU A 57 -2.81 1.84 -4.70
CA LEU A 57 -1.57 1.07 -4.67
C LEU A 57 -0.85 1.20 -3.32
N SER A 58 -0.71 2.43 -2.80
CA SER A 58 -0.14 2.67 -1.46
C SER A 58 -0.88 1.86 -0.39
N ASN A 59 -2.22 1.90 -0.40
CA ASN A 59 -3.04 1.12 0.53
C ASN A 59 -2.84 -0.40 0.37
N ALA A 60 -2.75 -0.90 -0.87
CA ALA A 60 -2.52 -2.31 -1.13
C ALA A 60 -1.16 -2.79 -0.59
N LEU A 61 -0.11 -1.97 -0.74
CA LEU A 61 1.23 -2.26 -0.23
C LEU A 61 1.27 -2.27 1.30
N MET A 62 0.64 -1.30 1.96
CA MET A 62 0.49 -1.29 3.42
C MET A 62 -0.26 -2.53 3.93
N ASN A 63 -1.37 -2.88 3.28
CA ASN A 63 -2.17 -4.06 3.64
C ASN A 63 -1.36 -5.36 3.49
N LEU A 64 -0.57 -5.48 2.41
CA LEU A 64 0.32 -6.62 2.20
C LEU A 64 1.38 -6.70 3.32
N GLY A 65 2.01 -5.59 3.67
CA GLY A 65 2.99 -5.53 4.77
C GLY A 65 2.39 -5.94 6.12
N SER A 66 1.15 -5.52 6.41
CA SER A 66 0.42 -5.93 7.61
C SER A 66 0.09 -7.43 7.62
N GLY A 67 -0.34 -7.97 6.48
CA GLY A 67 -0.61 -9.40 6.30
C GLY A 67 0.64 -10.27 6.53
N ILE A 68 1.79 -9.85 5.99
CA ILE A 68 3.07 -10.52 6.22
C ILE A 68 3.45 -10.53 7.71
N GLY A 69 3.25 -9.40 8.40
CA GLY A 69 3.51 -9.31 9.84
C GLY A 69 2.67 -10.28 10.66
N THR A 70 1.37 -10.30 10.37
CA THR A 70 0.42 -11.20 11.02
C THR A 70 0.78 -12.67 10.78
N ALA A 71 1.13 -13.03 9.55
CA ALA A 71 1.56 -14.39 9.21
C ALA A 71 2.86 -14.76 9.95
N GLY A 72 3.84 -13.86 9.98
CA GLY A 72 5.10 -14.07 10.70
C GLY A 72 4.90 -14.34 12.18
N SER A 73 4.06 -13.54 12.87
CA SER A 73 3.74 -13.76 14.28
C SER A 73 3.06 -15.10 14.53
N LYS A 74 2.19 -15.56 13.62
CA LYS A 74 1.55 -16.89 13.72
C LYS A 74 2.59 -18.01 13.61
N TYR A 75 3.52 -17.92 12.67
CA TYR A 75 4.60 -18.91 12.52
C TYR A 75 5.48 -18.98 13.77
N THR A 76 5.95 -17.84 14.29
CA THR A 76 6.77 -17.80 15.52
C THR A 76 6.02 -18.41 16.71
N ALA A 77 4.73 -18.13 16.87
CA ALA A 77 3.93 -18.71 17.94
C ALA A 77 3.75 -20.23 17.77
N GLN A 78 3.57 -20.72 16.54
CA GLN A 78 3.47 -22.15 16.26
C GLN A 78 4.77 -22.89 16.57
N GLU A 79 5.92 -22.33 16.16
CA GLU A 79 7.22 -22.94 16.46
C GLU A 79 7.51 -22.96 17.96
N ALA A 80 7.20 -21.87 18.68
CA ALA A 80 7.35 -21.81 20.13
C ALA A 80 6.49 -22.88 20.84
N ASN A 81 5.23 -23.05 20.39
CA ASN A 81 4.34 -24.06 20.93
C ASN A 81 4.82 -25.49 20.62
N ALA A 82 5.27 -25.74 19.39
CA ALA A 82 5.80 -27.05 18.99
C ALA A 82 7.07 -27.41 19.78
N GLY A 83 7.98 -26.45 19.97
CA GLY A 83 9.17 -26.62 20.79
C GLY A 83 8.85 -26.90 22.26
N ALA A 84 7.87 -26.18 22.83
CA ALA A 84 7.41 -26.43 24.20
C ALA A 84 6.81 -27.84 24.35
N GLN A 85 6.01 -28.29 23.40
CA GLN A 85 5.45 -29.66 23.39
C GLN A 85 6.54 -30.72 23.25
N ALA A 86 7.51 -30.52 22.36
CA ALA A 86 8.63 -31.44 22.18
C ALA A 86 9.49 -31.56 23.45
N ASN A 87 9.77 -30.44 24.12
CA ASN A 87 10.51 -30.42 25.38
C ASN A 87 9.75 -31.14 26.51
N GLN A 88 8.43 -30.95 26.61
CA GLN A 88 7.60 -31.68 27.57
C GLN A 88 7.58 -33.19 27.28
N ALA A 89 7.48 -33.57 26.00
CA ALA A 89 7.51 -34.98 25.59
C ALA A 89 8.89 -35.63 25.82
N GLY A 90 9.98 -34.86 25.66
CA GLY A 90 11.35 -35.32 25.87
C GLY A 90 11.76 -35.42 27.35
N GLY A 91 11.23 -34.55 28.21
CA GLY A 91 11.52 -34.56 29.65
C GLY A 91 10.80 -35.63 30.48
N ASN A 92 9.82 -36.33 29.88
CA ASN A 92 9.11 -37.46 30.49
C ASN A 92 9.72 -38.84 30.15
N ARG A 93 11.00 -38.89 29.77
CA ARG A 93 11.79 -40.11 29.60
C ARG A 93 12.94 -40.13 30.60
#